data_AF-A0A3L8Q5H9-F1
#
_entry.id   AF-A0A3L8Q5H9-F1
#
_cell.length_a   1.000
_cell.length_b   1.000
_cell.length_c   1.000
_cell.angle_alpha   90.00
_cell.angle_beta   90.00
_cell.angle_gamma   90.00
#
_symmetry.space_group_name_H-M   'P 1'
#
loop_
_entity.id
_entity.type
_entity.pdbx_description
1 polymer ?
#
loop_
_entity_poly.entity_id
_entity_poly.type
_entity_poly.pdbx_seq_one_letter_code
_entity_poly.pdbx_strand_id
1 'polypeptide(L)'
;TWDKELEALAQSYAEKCIWDHNKERGRRGENLFAMAPTLELEFAVEDWNGEEKFYNLTTSTCVPGQMCGHYTQVVWSSTHQIGCGAHFCEKIDGIETENMHLLVCNYYPP
;
A
#
# COMPACT_ATOMS: atom_id res chain seq x y z
N THR A 1 0.88 -7.87 14.01
CA THR A 1 -0.11 -8.97 13.94
C THR A 1 -1.14 -8.63 12.88
N TRP A 2 -1.91 -9.61 12.42
CA TRP A 2 -3.03 -9.35 11.52
C TRP A 2 -4.22 -8.74 12.29
N ASP A 3 -4.89 -7.75 11.69
CA ASP A 3 -6.06 -7.09 12.23
C ASP A 3 -7.23 -7.14 11.23
N LYS A 4 -8.37 -7.70 11.67
CA LYS A 4 -9.53 -7.94 10.81
C LYS A 4 -10.31 -6.68 10.46
N GLU A 5 -10.23 -5.64 11.29
CA GLU A 5 -10.88 -4.36 10.98
C GLU A 5 -10.08 -3.60 9.92
N LEU A 6 -8.74 -3.65 10.00
CA LEU A 6 -7.86 -3.12 8.96
C LEU A 6 -8.04 -3.84 7.62
N GLU A 7 -8.17 -5.17 7.66
CA GLU A 7 -8.48 -6.01 6.50
C GLU A 7 -9.81 -5.61 5.86
N ALA A 8 -10.89 -5.53 6.65
CA ALA A 8 -12.21 -5.16 6.13
C ALA A 8 -12.21 -3.74 5.53
N LEU A 9 -11.49 -2.80 6.15
CA LEU A 9 -11.32 -1.45 5.61
C LEU A 9 -10.54 -1.47 4.29
N ALA A 10 -9.45 -2.22 4.22
CA ALA A 10 -8.63 -2.33 3.02
C ALA A 10 -9.39 -2.99 1.87
N GLN A 11 -10.11 -4.09 2.16
CA GLN A 11 -10.91 -4.83 1.18
C GLN A 11 -12.03 -3.96 0.60
N SER A 12 -12.80 -3.29 1.46
CA SER A 12 -13.87 -2.39 1.01
C SER A 12 -13.36 -1.17 0.22
N TYR A 13 -12.10 -0.78 0.40
CA TYR A 13 -11.48 0.26 -0.40
C TYR A 13 -10.95 -0.27 -1.74
N ALA A 14 -10.30 -1.44 -1.76
CA ALA A 14 -9.82 -2.08 -2.99
C ALA A 14 -10.95 -2.33 -4.00
N GLU A 15 -12.15 -2.70 -3.50
CA GLU A 15 -13.37 -2.89 -4.30
C GLU A 15 -13.87 -1.62 -5.01
N LYS A 16 -13.42 -0.44 -4.59
CA LYS A 16 -13.77 0.82 -5.27
C LYS A 16 -12.98 1.02 -6.56
N CYS A 17 -11.88 0.29 -6.77
CA CYS A 17 -11.00 0.43 -7.94
C CYS A 17 -10.53 1.88 -8.19
N ILE A 18 -10.04 2.55 -7.15
CA ILE A 18 -9.52 3.93 -7.22
C ILE A 18 -8.03 3.92 -6.89
N TRP A 19 -7.20 4.52 -7.75
CA TRP A 19 -5.78 4.75 -7.52
C TRP A 19 -5.54 6.08 -6.81
N ASP A 20 -5.97 6.15 -5.54
CA ASP A 20 -5.67 7.24 -4.61
C ASP A 20 -5.72 6.67 -3.18
N HIS A 21 -5.17 7.38 -2.21
CA HIS A 21 -5.26 6.95 -0.82
C HIS A 21 -6.67 7.17 -0.24
N ASN A 22 -7.12 6.24 0.62
CA ASN A 22 -8.44 6.33 1.24
C ASN A 22 -8.54 7.51 2.21
N LYS A 23 -9.23 8.58 1.81
CA LYS A 23 -9.42 9.80 2.62
C LYS A 23 -10.19 9.56 3.93
N GLU A 24 -10.92 8.44 4.02
CA GLU A 24 -11.75 8.07 5.18
C GLU A 24 -11.05 7.07 6.12
N ARG A 25 -9.78 6.70 5.87
CA ARG A 25 -9.04 5.73 6.70
C ARG A 25 -8.72 6.21 8.12
N GLY A 26 -8.93 7.50 8.39
CA GLY A 26 -8.60 8.13 9.66
C GLY A 26 -7.09 8.22 9.87
N ARG A 27 -6.59 7.81 11.04
CA ARG A 27 -5.16 7.84 11.38
C ARG A 27 -4.40 6.58 10.95
N ARG A 28 -4.94 5.74 10.08
CA ARG A 28 -4.26 4.52 9.65
C ARG A 28 -3.25 4.84 8.53
N GLY A 29 -2.12 4.16 8.58
CA GLY A 29 -1.17 4.11 7.48
C GLY A 29 -1.77 3.32 6.32
N GLU A 30 -1.29 3.54 5.09
CA GLU A 30 -1.83 2.86 3.91
C GLU A 30 -0.78 2.74 2.81
N ASN A 31 -0.62 1.53 2.27
CA ASN A 31 0.14 1.28 1.05
C ASN A 31 -0.81 0.73 -0.02
N LEU A 32 -0.64 1.19 -1.26
CA LEU A 32 -1.35 0.69 -2.43
C LEU A 32 -0.37 0.02 -3.39
N PHE A 33 -0.84 -0.99 -4.09
CA PHE A 33 -0.09 -1.62 -5.17
C PHE A 33 -1.07 -2.10 -6.24
N ALA A 34 -0.69 -1.97 -7.51
CA ALA A 34 -1.50 -2.43 -8.62
C ALA A 34 -0.65 -3.24 -9.59
N MET A 35 -1.11 -4.43 -9.97
CA MET A 35 -0.42 -5.25 -10.98
C MET A 35 -1.34 -6.09 -11.83
N ALA A 36 -0.84 -6.48 -13.00
CA ALA A 36 -1.45 -7.44 -13.90
C ALA A 36 -0.37 -8.41 -14.41
N PRO A 37 -0.73 -9.63 -14.86
CA PRO A 37 -2.09 -10.18 -14.87
C PRO A 37 -2.50 -10.80 -13.53
N THR A 38 -1.54 -11.21 -12.71
CA THR A 38 -1.77 -11.93 -11.44
C THR A 38 -1.22 -11.12 -10.29
N LEU A 39 -1.92 -11.10 -9.16
CA LEU A 39 -1.41 -10.49 -7.93
C LEU A 39 -0.38 -11.41 -7.25
N GLU A 40 0.87 -10.97 -7.22
CA GLU A 40 1.99 -11.60 -6.52
C GLU A 40 2.30 -10.79 -5.25
N LEU A 41 1.82 -11.26 -4.09
CA LEU A 41 1.93 -10.51 -2.83
C LEU A 41 3.38 -10.30 -2.37
N GLU A 42 4.25 -11.29 -2.58
CA GLU A 42 5.67 -11.18 -2.25
C GLU A 42 6.32 -10.06 -3.05
N PHE A 43 6.06 -10.02 -4.36
CA PHE A 43 6.57 -8.97 -5.24
C PHE A 43 6.06 -7.57 -4.85
N ALA A 44 4.79 -7.43 -4.47
CA ALA A 44 4.24 -6.16 -4.01
C ALA A 44 4.97 -5.63 -2.77
N VAL A 45 5.25 -6.51 -1.80
CA VAL A 45 5.98 -6.16 -0.57
C VAL A 45 7.46 -5.86 -0.87
N GLU A 46 8.08 -6.62 -1.77
CA GLU A 46 9.44 -6.36 -2.23
C GLU A 46 9.58 -5.03 -2.96
N ASP A 47 8.59 -4.65 -3.79
CA ASP A 47 8.57 -3.36 -4.49
C ASP A 47 8.46 -2.19 -3.51
N TRP A 48 7.52 -2.29 -2.54
CA TRP A 48 7.43 -1.33 -1.44
C TRP A 48 8.74 -1.23 -0.65
N ASN A 49 9.37 -2.37 -0.32
CA ASN A 49 10.63 -2.37 0.41
C ASN A 49 11.79 -1.82 -0.44
N GLY A 50 11.76 -2.03 -1.76
CA GLY A 50 12.78 -1.62 -2.71
C GLY A 50 12.99 -0.11 -2.78
N GLU A 51 12.06 0.69 -2.24
CA GLU A 51 12.25 2.13 -2.03
C GLU A 51 13.37 2.46 -1.03
N GLU A 52 13.85 1.49 -0.22
CA GLU A 52 14.96 1.70 0.73
C GLU A 52 16.20 2.32 0.06
N LYS A 53 16.44 1.97 -1.22
CA LYS A 53 17.58 2.48 -2.00
C LYS A 53 17.56 4.00 -2.18
N PHE A 54 16.40 4.63 -1.98
CA PHE A 54 16.20 6.08 -2.05
C PHE A 54 16.04 6.73 -0.66
N TYR A 55 16.01 5.95 0.42
CA TYR A 55 15.82 6.47 1.76
C TYR A 55 17.13 6.49 2.55
N ASN A 56 17.48 7.66 3.08
CA ASN A 56 18.63 7.81 3.97
C ASN A 56 18.16 7.70 5.44
N LEU A 57 18.45 6.58 6.09
CA LEU A 57 18.10 6.32 7.49
C LEU A 57 18.74 7.32 8.46
N THR A 58 19.97 7.78 8.19
CA THR A 58 20.71 8.71 9.07
C THR A 58 20.06 10.08 9.11
N THR A 59 19.62 10.58 7.96
CA THR A 59 18.99 11.91 7.86
C THR A 59 17.48 11.85 7.89
N SER A 60 16.89 10.66 7.80
CA SER A 60 15.44 10.44 7.65
C SER A 60 14.86 11.21 6.45
N THR A 61 15.55 11.14 5.31
CA THR A 61 15.15 11.86 4.08
C THR A 61 15.06 10.93 2.89
N CYS A 62 14.06 11.16 2.04
CA CYS A 62 13.94 10.54 0.72
C CYS A 62 14.69 11.37 -0.34
N VAL A 63 15.30 10.70 -1.32
CA VAL A 63 15.88 11.38 -2.49
C VAL A 63 14.79 12.21 -3.20
N PRO A 64 15.04 13.49 -3.54
CA PRO A 64 14.03 14.32 -4.21
C PRO A 64 13.48 13.69 -5.49
N GLY A 65 12.15 13.65 -5.61
CA GLY A 65 11.45 13.07 -6.75
C GLY A 65 11.32 11.55 -6.74
N GLN A 66 11.86 10.88 -5.71
CA GLN A 66 11.65 9.44 -5.48
C GLN A 66 10.52 9.20 -4.47
N MET A 67 10.05 7.96 -4.42
CA MET A 67 9.10 7.49 -3.44
C MET A 67 9.84 6.69 -2.36
N CYS A 68 9.51 6.96 -1.09
CA CYS A 68 10.01 6.23 0.07
C CYS A 68 8.89 5.94 1.09
N GLY A 69 7.66 6.36 0.78
CA GLY A 69 6.52 6.29 1.70
C GLY A 69 6.13 4.85 1.99
N HIS A 70 6.18 3.97 0.99
CA HIS A 70 5.82 2.58 1.16
C HIS A 70 6.86 1.85 2.02
N TYR A 71 8.15 2.05 1.73
CA TYR A 71 9.22 1.46 2.54
C TYR A 71 9.13 1.92 3.99
N THR A 72 9.04 3.23 4.22
CA THR A 72 8.99 3.78 5.59
C THR A 72 7.78 3.27 6.36
N GLN A 73 6.63 3.04 5.72
CA GLN A 73 5.48 2.40 6.35
C GLN A 73 5.73 0.92 6.68
N VAL A 74 6.37 0.16 5.78
CA VAL A 74 6.69 -1.26 5.99
C VAL A 74 7.61 -1.46 7.21
N VAL A 75 8.60 -0.57 7.39
CA VAL A 75 9.58 -0.68 8.50
C VAL A 75 9.24 0.23 9.68
N TRP A 76 8.03 0.77 9.76
CA TRP A 76 7.68 1.75 10.78
C TRP A 76 7.65 1.14 12.19
N SER A 77 8.44 1.70 13.11
CA SER A 77 8.71 1.08 14.41
C SER A 77 7.48 0.97 15.32
N SER A 78 6.51 1.86 15.18
CA SER A 78 5.31 1.92 16.02
C SER A 78 4.16 1.07 15.47
N THR A 79 4.20 0.76 14.17
CA THR A 79 3.20 -0.09 13.51
C THR A 79 3.35 -1.51 14.01
N HIS A 80 2.27 -2.06 14.56
CA HIS A 80 2.26 -3.44 15.04
C HIS A 80 1.02 -4.22 14.59
N GLN A 81 0.12 -3.60 13.83
CA GLN A 81 -1.05 -4.22 13.23
C GLN A 81 -1.11 -3.89 11.74
N ILE A 82 -1.51 -4.89 10.95
CA ILE A 82 -1.73 -4.76 9.50
C ILE A 82 -2.98 -5.54 9.12
N GLY A 83 -3.72 -5.04 8.13
CA GLY A 83 -4.73 -5.81 7.42
C GLY A 83 -4.82 -5.33 5.98
N CYS A 84 -4.92 -6.28 5.05
CA CYS A 84 -4.89 -6.01 3.62
C CYS A 84 -6.10 -6.60 2.92
N GLY A 85 -6.48 -5.99 1.80
CA GLY A 85 -7.52 -6.47 0.92
C GLY A 85 -7.13 -6.25 -0.54
N ALA A 86 -7.63 -7.10 -1.43
CA ALA A 86 -7.33 -7.03 -2.84
C ALA A 86 -8.60 -7.23 -3.68
N HIS A 87 -8.63 -6.57 -4.83
CA HIS A 87 -9.73 -6.70 -5.78
C HIS A 87 -9.22 -6.70 -7.21
N PHE A 88 -9.81 -7.54 -8.06
CA PHE A 88 -9.60 -7.46 -9.50
C PHE A 88 -10.48 -6.35 -10.08
N CYS A 89 -9.87 -5.41 -10.77
CA CYS A 89 -10.53 -4.26 -11.37
C CYS A 89 -10.38 -4.35 -12.90
N GLU A 90 -11.49 -4.43 -13.62
CA GLU A 90 -11.49 -4.27 -15.08
C GLU A 90 -10.90 -2.90 -15.45
N LYS A 91 -11.20 -1.88 -14.65
CA LYS A 91 -10.63 -0.54 -14.75
C LYS A 91 -10.34 0.00 -13.35
N ILE A 92 -9.18 0.63 -13.17
CA ILE A 92 -8.84 1.40 -11.97
C ILE A 92 -8.87 2.89 -12.32
N ASP A 93 -9.68 3.69 -11.62
CA ASP A 93 -9.72 5.13 -11.78
C ASP A 93 -8.36 5.74 -11.40
N GLY A 94 -7.70 6.40 -12.35
CA GLY A 94 -6.37 7.00 -12.16
C GLY A 94 -5.21 6.22 -12.79
N ILE A 95 -5.46 5.02 -13.33
CA ILE A 95 -4.49 4.22 -14.10
C ILE A 95 -5.07 3.90 -15.49
N GLU A 96 -4.25 3.97 -16.54
CA GLU A 96 -4.68 3.66 -17.91
C GLU A 96 -4.74 2.15 -18.21
N THR A 97 -3.90 1.36 -17.54
CA THR A 97 -3.87 -0.09 -17.71
C THR A 97 -5.13 -0.73 -17.13
N GLU A 98 -5.76 -1.61 -17.93
CA GLU A 98 -6.97 -2.35 -17.58
C GLU A 98 -6.65 -3.73 -17.01
N ASN A 99 -7.65 -4.37 -16.39
CA ASN A 99 -7.58 -5.74 -15.88
C ASN A 99 -6.43 -5.96 -14.89
N MET A 100 -6.40 -5.12 -13.85
CA MET A 100 -5.39 -5.13 -12.82
C MET A 100 -5.96 -5.56 -11.47
N HIS A 101 -5.14 -6.17 -10.63
CA HIS A 101 -5.43 -6.32 -9.22
C HIS A 101 -4.96 -5.09 -8.46
N LEU A 102 -5.86 -4.48 -7.68
CA LEU A 102 -5.53 -3.46 -6.69
C LEU A 102 -5.40 -4.11 -5.31
N LEU A 103 -4.22 -4.00 -4.71
CA LEU A 103 -3.91 -4.36 -3.33
C LEU A 103 -3.87 -3.09 -2.48
N VAL A 104 -4.54 -3.15 -1.33
CA VAL A 104 -4.52 -2.11 -0.31
C VAL A 104 -4.11 -2.77 1.01
N CYS A 105 -3.16 -2.18 1.72
CA CYS A 105 -2.78 -2.60 3.08
C CYS A 105 -2.89 -1.41 4.03
N ASN A 106 -3.65 -1.58 5.12
CA ASN A 106 -3.78 -0.60 6.19
C ASN A 106 -2.92 -0.99 7.39
N TYR A 107 -2.30 0.01 8.02
CA TYR A 107 -1.35 -0.15 9.12
C TYR A 107 -1.81 0.63 10.36
N TYR A 108 -1.66 0.04 11.54
CA TYR A 108 -1.95 0.72 12.79
C TYR A 108 -1.00 0.35 13.93
N PRO A 109 -0.63 1.31 14.80
CA PRO A 109 -0.54 2.74 14.55
C PRO A 109 0.15 3.05 13.21
N PRO A 110 -0.14 4.20 12.59
CA PRO A 110 0.49 4.60 11.34
C PRO A 110 2.01 4.72 11.53
#